data_AF-E1YC15-F1
#
_entry.id   AF-E1YC15-F1
#
_cell.length_a   1.000
_cell.length_b   1.000
_cell.length_c   1.000
_cell.angle_alpha   90.00
_cell.angle_beta   90.00
_cell.angle_gamma   90.00
#
_symmetry.space_group_name_H-M   'P 1'
#
loop_
_entity.id
_entity.type
_entity.pdbx_description
1 polymer ?
#
loop_
_entity_poly.entity_id
_entity_poly.type
_entity_poly.pdbx_seq_one_letter_code
_entity_poly.pdbx_strand_id
1 'polypeptide(L)'
;MIRRKQRLLSRDEVSINREADYIIKKAQAHDSRVVGLGSLVFFSTQTGDAWMLDPADSLAVCLAKDGERQNFSILETPTNVQIAWESQYLIDSETFIVTTKDGRVRTTLGYPTREIENTIKKGR
;
A
#
# COMPACT_ATOMS: atom_id res chain seq x y z
N MET A 1 19.14 -7.45 -30.58
CA MET A 1 19.61 -6.14 -30.07
C MET A 1 18.39 -5.37 -29.58
N ILE A 2 18.24 -5.14 -28.27
CA ILE A 2 17.12 -4.35 -27.74
C ILE A 2 17.70 -3.09 -27.09
N ARG A 3 17.39 -1.93 -27.69
CA ARG A 3 17.84 -0.62 -27.23
C ARG A 3 17.16 -0.29 -25.90
N ARG A 4 17.96 -0.25 -24.83
CA ARG A 4 17.56 0.29 -23.52
C ARG A 4 17.40 1.81 -23.66
N LYS A 5 16.17 2.31 -23.67
CA LYS A 5 15.90 3.74 -23.52
C LYS A 5 15.99 4.04 -22.02
N GLN A 6 17.20 4.30 -21.52
CA GLN A 6 17.40 4.81 -20.18
C GLN A 6 16.85 6.24 -20.14
N ARG A 7 15.70 6.43 -19.49
CA ARG A 7 15.26 7.76 -19.07
C ARG A 7 15.96 8.04 -17.74
N LEU A 8 16.85 9.03 -17.71
CA LEU A 8 17.36 9.58 -16.45
C LEU A 8 16.16 10.16 -15.69
N LEU A 9 15.74 9.48 -14.62
CA LEU A 9 14.88 10.09 -13.60
C LEU A 9 15.81 10.85 -12.65
N SER A 10 15.52 12.13 -12.41
CA SER A 10 16.20 12.91 -11.35
C SER A 10 15.92 12.27 -9.99
N ARG A 11 16.97 12.21 -9.16
CA ARG A 11 17.30 11.06 -8.31
C ARG A 11 16.98 11.23 -6.81
N ASP A 12 16.09 12.17 -6.43
CA ASP A 12 15.47 12.19 -5.11
C ASP A 12 14.32 11.16 -5.07
N GLU A 13 14.74 9.91 -5.26
CA GLU A 13 13.96 8.74 -5.67
C GLU A 13 12.68 8.51 -4.85
N VAL A 14 11.57 8.33 -5.59
CA VAL A 14 10.33 7.69 -5.15
C VAL A 14 10.69 6.31 -4.59
N SER A 15 10.80 6.21 -3.27
CA SER A 15 11.15 4.97 -2.55
C SER A 15 9.91 4.43 -1.87
N ILE A 16 9.63 3.15 -2.14
CA ILE A 16 8.53 2.40 -1.53
C ILE A 16 8.75 2.29 -0.01
N ASN A 17 10.00 2.11 0.44
CA ASN A 17 10.31 2.09 1.86
C ASN A 17 10.00 3.44 2.53
N ARG A 18 10.36 4.55 1.89
CA ARG A 18 10.06 5.89 2.43
C ARG A 18 8.56 6.15 2.52
N GLU A 19 7.80 5.74 1.50
CA GLU A 19 6.34 5.89 1.51
C GLU A 19 5.67 5.00 2.55
N ALA A 20 6.15 3.75 2.72
CA ALA A 20 5.70 2.86 3.80
C ALA A 20 5.97 3.49 5.18
N ASP A 21 7.17 4.03 5.41
CA ASP A 21 7.50 4.69 6.67
C ASP A 21 6.67 5.97 6.91
N TYR A 22 6.40 6.73 5.85
CA TYR A 22 5.53 7.90 5.93
C TYR A 22 4.11 7.50 6.33
N ILE A 23 3.51 6.51 5.67
CA ILE A 23 2.12 6.13 5.94
C ILE A 23 1.96 5.48 7.33
N ILE A 24 2.98 4.75 7.81
CA ILE A 24 3.01 4.22 9.17
C ILE A 24 3.01 5.35 10.20
N LYS A 25 3.80 6.41 9.99
CA LYS A 25 3.79 7.59 10.86
C LYS A 25 2.42 8.27 10.88
N LYS A 26 1.70 8.26 9.75
CA LYS A 26 0.34 8.80 9.68
C LYS A 26 -0.67 7.96 10.46
N ALA A 27 -0.58 6.63 10.37
CA ALA A 27 -1.34 5.73 11.21
C ALA A 27 -1.06 5.95 12.72
N GLN A 28 0.21 6.07 13.11
CA GLN A 28 0.61 6.37 14.50
C GLN A 28 0.04 7.68 15.03
N ALA A 29 -0.16 8.66 14.15
CA ALA A 29 -0.77 9.93 14.46
C ALA A 29 -2.30 9.93 14.32
N HIS A 30 -2.93 8.79 14.04
CA HIS A 30 -4.36 8.65 13.72
C HIS A 30 -4.83 9.58 12.59
N ASP A 31 -3.92 9.91 11.65
CA ASP A 31 -4.19 10.78 10.50
C ASP A 31 -4.53 9.91 9.29
N SER A 32 -5.78 10.03 8.79
CA SER A 32 -6.23 9.29 7.61
C SER A 32 -5.63 9.87 6.34
N ARG A 33 -4.93 9.06 5.56
CA ARG A 33 -4.28 9.46 4.30
C ARG A 33 -4.40 8.36 3.26
N VAL A 34 -4.48 8.76 2.00
CA VAL A 34 -4.37 7.86 0.85
C VAL A 34 -3.39 8.49 -0.13
N VAL A 35 -2.39 7.72 -0.55
CA VAL A 35 -1.31 8.16 -1.46
C VAL A 35 -1.11 7.10 -2.54
N GLY A 36 -0.97 7.55 -3.78
CA GLY A 36 -0.55 6.70 -4.89
C GLY A 36 0.95 6.84 -5.17
N LEU A 37 1.64 5.73 -5.40
CA LEU A 37 3.06 5.70 -5.74
C LEU A 37 3.30 4.70 -6.88
N GLY A 38 3.43 5.23 -8.11
CA GLY A 38 3.43 4.36 -9.30
C GLY A 38 2.11 3.59 -9.39
N SER A 39 2.19 2.25 -9.41
CA SER A 39 1.02 1.37 -9.41
C SER A 39 0.51 1.01 -8.01
N LEU A 40 1.24 1.35 -6.95
CA LEU A 40 0.88 1.00 -5.58
C LEU A 40 0.01 2.08 -4.93
N VAL A 41 -0.80 1.67 -3.97
CA VAL A 41 -1.56 2.58 -3.11
C VAL A 41 -1.20 2.35 -1.65
N PHE A 42 -0.94 3.43 -0.93
CA PHE A 42 -0.67 3.44 0.50
C PHE A 42 -1.81 4.16 1.19
N PHE A 43 -2.28 3.65 2.32
CA PHE A 43 -3.23 4.40 3.14
C PHE A 43 -3.03 4.19 4.63
N SER A 44 -3.43 5.19 5.40
CA SER A 44 -3.57 5.17 6.86
C SER A 44 -4.98 5.58 7.24
N THR A 45 -5.39 5.25 8.46
CA THR A 45 -6.75 5.46 8.96
C THR A 45 -6.74 6.10 10.34
N GLN A 46 -7.90 6.62 10.77
CA GLN A 46 -8.06 7.18 12.11
C GLN A 46 -8.02 6.11 13.22
N THR A 47 -8.24 4.83 12.90
CA THR A 47 -8.06 3.72 13.85
C THR A 47 -6.59 3.36 14.05
N GLY A 48 -5.68 3.94 13.26
CA GLY A 48 -4.25 3.66 13.34
C GLY A 48 -3.80 2.48 12.49
N ASP A 49 -4.66 1.95 11.62
CA ASP A 49 -4.24 0.98 10.62
C ASP A 49 -3.55 1.68 9.44
N ALA A 50 -2.49 1.06 8.90
CA ALA A 50 -1.88 1.42 7.63
C ALA A 50 -1.65 0.20 6.74
N TRP A 51 -1.77 0.41 5.43
CA TRP A 51 -1.72 -0.64 4.42
C TRP A 51 -1.00 -0.18 3.16
N MET A 52 -0.38 -1.13 2.48
CA MET A 52 0.08 -1.02 1.10
C MET A 52 -0.71 -2.00 0.24
N LEU A 53 -1.18 -1.54 -0.91
CA LEU A 53 -1.99 -2.30 -1.86
C LEU A 53 -1.30 -2.36 -3.22
N ASP A 54 -1.40 -3.53 -3.85
CA ASP A 54 -1.23 -3.71 -5.29
C ASP A 54 -2.62 -3.91 -5.93
N PRO A 55 -3.16 -2.88 -6.61
CA PRO A 55 -4.47 -2.95 -7.25
C PRO A 55 -4.52 -3.82 -8.51
N ALA A 56 -3.38 -4.19 -9.11
CA ALA A 56 -3.38 -5.04 -10.30
C ALA A 56 -3.72 -6.48 -9.94
N ASP A 57 -3.12 -6.97 -8.85
CA ASP A 57 -3.26 -8.36 -8.38
C ASP A 57 -4.14 -8.48 -7.12
N SER A 58 -4.74 -7.37 -6.66
CA SER A 58 -5.57 -7.30 -5.45
C SER A 58 -4.81 -7.81 -4.20
N LEU A 59 -3.53 -7.44 -4.09
CA LEU A 59 -2.66 -7.84 -2.98
C LEU A 59 -2.56 -6.74 -1.92
N ALA A 60 -2.39 -7.14 -0.67
CA ALA A 60 -2.30 -6.23 0.45
C ALA A 60 -1.22 -6.66 1.45
N VAL A 61 -0.55 -5.67 2.04
CA VAL A 61 0.33 -5.81 3.20
C VAL A 61 -0.13 -4.85 4.27
N CYS A 62 -0.35 -5.36 5.49
CA CYS A 62 -0.59 -4.53 6.66
C CYS A 62 0.76 -3.94 7.13
N LEU A 63 0.86 -2.62 7.13
CA LEU A 63 2.06 -1.88 7.52
C LEU A 63 2.01 -1.45 8.99
N ALA A 64 0.82 -1.08 9.45
CA ALA A 64 0.53 -0.80 10.85
C ALA A 64 -0.87 -1.28 11.21
N LYS A 65 -1.06 -1.67 12.48
CA LYS A 65 -2.35 -2.05 13.05
C LYS A 65 -2.49 -1.34 14.39
N ASP A 66 -3.57 -0.60 14.59
CA ASP A 66 -3.83 0.16 15.82
C ASP A 66 -2.64 1.07 16.24
N GLY A 67 -1.94 1.65 15.26
CA GLY A 67 -0.74 2.49 15.44
C GLY A 67 0.57 1.71 15.57
N GLU A 68 0.53 0.39 15.73
CA GLU A 68 1.72 -0.45 15.87
C GLU A 68 2.25 -0.91 14.50
N ARG A 69 3.53 -0.64 14.22
CA ARG A 69 4.19 -1.12 13.00
C ARG A 69 4.19 -2.65 12.96
N GLN A 70 3.77 -3.20 11.83
CA GLN A 70 3.77 -4.64 11.59
C GLN A 70 5.08 -5.11 10.96
N ASN A 71 5.35 -6.42 11.05
CA ASN A 71 6.48 -7.02 10.36
C ASN A 71 6.13 -7.25 8.89
N PHE A 72 6.90 -6.66 7.98
CA PHE A 72 6.76 -6.82 6.53
C PHE A 72 8.12 -6.71 5.85
N SER A 73 8.23 -7.20 4.62
CA SER A 73 9.49 -7.17 3.86
C SER A 73 9.32 -6.48 2.52
N ILE A 74 10.16 -5.46 2.29
CA ILE A 74 10.30 -4.76 1.03
C ILE A 74 11.78 -4.75 0.70
N LEU A 75 12.17 -5.50 -0.33
CA LEU A 75 13.51 -5.47 -0.88
C LEU A 75 13.52 -4.50 -2.08
N GLU A 76 14.00 -3.30 -1.84
CA GLU A 76 14.11 -2.25 -2.85
C GLU A 76 15.58 -2.09 -3.26
N THR A 77 15.84 -2.17 -4.56
CA THR A 77 17.13 -1.93 -5.20
C THR A 77 16.95 -0.92 -6.33
N PRO A 78 18.03 -0.31 -6.85
CA PRO A 78 17.89 0.71 -7.92
C PRO A 78 17.20 0.22 -9.20
N THR A 79 17.10 -1.09 -9.43
CA THR A 79 16.50 -1.66 -10.66
C THR A 79 15.38 -2.64 -10.39
N ASN A 80 15.08 -2.97 -9.14
CA ASN A 80 14.10 -4.00 -8.80
C ASN A 80 13.49 -3.77 -7.43
N VAL A 81 12.22 -4.12 -7.28
CA VAL A 81 11.46 -4.11 -6.03
C VAL A 81 10.84 -5.48 -5.85
N GLN A 82 10.98 -6.05 -4.66
CA GLN A 82 10.26 -7.25 -4.25
C GLN A 82 9.51 -6.96 -2.94
N ILE A 83 8.24 -7.33 -2.90
CA ILE A 83 7.37 -7.16 -1.74
C ILE A 83 6.84 -8.52 -1.35
N ALA A 84 6.93 -8.86 -0.06
CA ALA A 84 6.30 -10.05 0.48
C ALA A 84 4.81 -9.75 0.74
N TRP A 85 3.96 -10.09 -0.23
CA TRP A 85 2.51 -9.97 -0.11
C TRP A 85 1.95 -11.10 0.76
N GLU A 86 1.24 -10.75 1.84
CA GLU A 86 0.73 -11.72 2.83
C GLU A 86 -0.79 -11.90 2.78
N SER A 87 -1.50 -11.12 1.96
CA SER A 87 -2.95 -11.16 1.88
C SER A 87 -3.48 -10.70 0.53
N GLN A 88 -4.68 -11.15 0.20
CA GLN A 88 -5.53 -10.55 -0.83
C GLN A 88 -6.49 -9.56 -0.19
N TYR A 89 -6.95 -8.58 -0.96
CA TYR A 89 -8.00 -7.67 -0.52
C TYR A 89 -9.14 -7.55 -1.55
N LEU A 90 -10.30 -7.15 -1.05
CA LEU A 90 -11.45 -6.74 -1.83
C LEU A 90 -12.02 -5.47 -1.21
N ILE A 91 -12.37 -4.50 -2.04
CA ILE A 91 -13.23 -3.39 -1.64
C ILE A 91 -14.62 -3.71 -2.17
N ASP A 92 -15.58 -3.84 -1.26
CA ASP A 92 -16.99 -3.95 -1.60
C ASP A 92 -17.73 -2.78 -0.93
N SER A 93 -18.06 -1.77 -1.75
CA SER A 93 -18.69 -0.53 -1.32
C SER A 93 -17.89 0.17 -0.20
N GLU A 94 -18.38 0.11 1.04
CA GLU A 94 -17.77 0.77 2.20
C GLU A 94 -16.94 -0.19 3.06
N THR A 95 -16.80 -1.44 2.62
CA THR A 95 -16.06 -2.47 3.32
C THR A 95 -14.72 -2.73 2.67
N PHE A 96 -13.69 -2.80 3.51
CA PHE A 96 -12.37 -3.30 3.14
C PHE A 96 -12.21 -4.71 3.71
N ILE A 97 -12.12 -5.70 2.83
CA ILE A 97 -12.05 -7.12 3.18
C ILE A 97 -10.63 -7.60 2.89
N VAL A 98 -10.01 -8.28 3.85
CA VAL A 98 -8.69 -8.89 3.70
C VAL A 98 -8.78 -10.38 3.97
N THR A 99 -8.18 -11.17 3.07
CA THR A 99 -8.02 -12.62 3.25
C THR A 99 -6.54 -12.94 3.33
N THR A 100 -6.10 -13.44 4.47
CA THR A 100 -4.71 -13.87 4.69
C THR A 100 -4.43 -15.21 4.00
N LYS A 101 -3.16 -15.55 3.79
CA LYS A 101 -2.74 -16.82 3.16
C LYS A 101 -3.28 -18.08 3.88
N ASP A 102 -3.48 -18.01 5.19
CA ASP A 102 -4.06 -19.11 5.99
C ASP A 102 -5.60 -19.14 5.96
N GLY A 103 -6.24 -18.29 5.14
CA GLY A 103 -7.68 -18.27 4.90
C GLY A 103 -8.48 -17.46 5.91
N ARG A 104 -7.85 -16.75 6.85
CA ARG A 104 -8.59 -15.86 7.76
C ARG A 104 -9.09 -14.64 7.01
N VAL A 105 -10.37 -14.33 7.22
CA VAL A 105 -11.03 -13.18 6.61
C VAL A 105 -11.27 -12.11 7.67
N ARG A 106 -10.91 -10.87 7.35
CA ARG A 106 -11.21 -9.69 8.15
C ARG A 106 -11.98 -8.68 7.30
N THR A 107 -13.17 -8.31 7.76
CA THR A 107 -13.96 -7.24 7.16
C THR A 107 -13.86 -6.01 8.04
N THR A 108 -13.51 -4.88 7.45
CA THR A 108 -13.36 -3.60 8.16
C THR A 108 -14.21 -2.53 7.51
N LEU A 109 -14.98 -1.81 8.32
CA LEU A 109 -15.80 -0.65 7.94
C LEU A 109 -15.10 0.63 8.39
N GLY A 110 -15.40 1.74 7.71
CA GLY A 110 -14.89 3.08 8.08
C GLY A 110 -13.50 3.42 7.53
N TYR A 111 -12.91 2.54 6.72
CA TYR A 111 -11.72 2.86 5.94
C TYR A 111 -12.06 3.79 4.76
N PRO A 112 -11.09 4.58 4.25
CA PRO A 112 -11.31 5.53 3.15
C PRO A 112 -11.44 4.82 1.78
N THR A 113 -12.41 3.92 1.62
CA THR A 113 -12.54 3.05 0.43
C THR A 113 -12.76 3.88 -0.84
N ARG A 114 -13.55 4.96 -0.78
CA ARG A 114 -13.79 5.86 -1.91
C ARG A 114 -12.51 6.57 -2.36
N GLU A 115 -11.70 7.07 -1.42
CA GLU A 115 -10.42 7.69 -1.76
C GLU A 115 -9.42 6.67 -2.32
N ILE A 116 -9.40 5.44 -1.79
CA ILE A 116 -8.57 4.34 -2.31
C ILE A 116 -8.94 4.06 -3.76
N GLU A 117 -10.22 3.81 -4.06
CA GLU A 117 -10.69 3.54 -5.43
C GLU A 117 -10.40 4.71 -6.39
N ASN A 118 -10.59 5.95 -5.93
CA ASN A 118 -10.28 7.13 -6.74
C ASN A 118 -8.78 7.24 -7.03
N THR A 119 -7.92 6.87 -6.07
CA THR A 119 -6.46 6.84 -6.26
C THR A 119 -6.07 5.74 -7.25
N ILE A 120 -6.67 4.55 -7.14
CA ILE A 120 -6.46 3.45 -8.09
C ILE A 120 -6.83 3.89 -9.52
N LYS A 121 -7.98 4.58 -9.69
CA LYS A 121 -8.43 5.06 -11.01
C LYS A 121 -7.49 6.10 -11.62
N LYS A 122 -6.85 6.94 -10.80
CA LYS A 122 -5.93 7.99 -11.27
C LYS A 122 -4.55 7.46 -11.65
N GLY A 123 -4.12 6.33 -11.09
CA GLY A 123 -2.83 5.71 -11.38
C GLY A 123 -2.82 4.78 -12.61
N ARG A 124 -3.97 4.61 -13.27
CA ARG A 124 -4.13 3.81 -14.50
C ARG A 124 -3.95 4.64 -15.76
#